data_AF-A0A218UYL2-F1
#
_entry.id   AF-A0A218UYL2-F1
#
_cell.length_a   1.000
_cell.length_b   1.000
_cell.length_c   1.000
_cell.angle_alpha   90.00
_cell.angle_beta   90.00
_cell.angle_gamma   90.00
#
_symmetry.space_group_name_H-M   'P 1'
#
loop_
_entity.id
_entity.type
_entity.pdbx_description
1 polymer ?
#
loop_
_entity_poly.entity_id
_entity_poly.type
_entity_poly.pdbx_seq_one_letter_code
_entity_poly.pdbx_strand_id
1 'polypeptide(L)'
;MTAGESFPVLLGKFTVCLRCKGQTIYQQVLSMERPSSLQGWNWGYCGHYAFYHALYPRAWLVYELPGQQVVLTCRQVSPVIPHDYKDSSLPVAVFIWEVENGRDEDVEVSIMFSLQNGMGTKEDGSGGHWNEPFTFQKDGERVAGVLLHHCPAVNPFTLAISAREKAVSKLPIASPCCGSPKAVHTTCRLIFTISDAPKHYEEREKKIEAWQNPILENSQLPSWYKSALFNELYFMTDGGTIWVEVPPDCCAEDLQGPAGAGLSHLLPVLREYGRFAYLEGQEYRMYNTYDVHFYASFALIMLWPKLQISLQYDIEEIAEQFADSQWDMGHRPSLQAE
;
A
#
# COMPACT_ATOMS: atom_id res chain seq x y z
N MET A 1 -7.17 -2.91 26.96
CA MET A 1 -6.76 -2.76 25.54
C MET A 1 -5.44 -2.02 25.52
N THR A 2 -4.34 -2.76 25.70
CA THR A 2 -3.00 -2.23 25.46
C THR A 2 -2.78 -2.28 23.96
N ALA A 3 -2.53 -1.12 23.36
CA ALA A 3 -2.11 -0.99 21.97
C ALA A 3 -1.02 -2.03 21.68
N GLY A 4 -1.30 -2.95 20.75
CA GLY A 4 -0.25 -3.77 20.14
C GLY A 4 0.81 -2.82 19.60
N GLU A 5 2.08 -3.15 19.82
CA GLU A 5 3.24 -2.31 19.60
C GLU A 5 3.21 -1.57 18.24
N SER A 6 2.57 -0.41 18.21
CA SER A 6 2.73 0.56 17.14
C SER A 6 4.10 1.18 17.39
N PHE A 7 5.16 0.58 16.86
CA PHE A 7 6.44 1.27 16.81
C PHE A 7 6.20 2.58 16.04
N PRO A 8 6.36 3.77 16.66
CA PRO A 8 6.29 5.02 15.93
C PRO A 8 7.60 5.17 15.18
N VAL A 9 7.81 4.27 14.22
CA VAL A 9 8.90 4.42 13.26
C VAL A 9 8.51 5.59 12.37
N LEU A 10 9.47 6.47 12.11
CA LEU A 10 9.40 7.58 11.17
C LEU A 10 9.20 7.11 9.72
N LEU A 11 8.13 6.35 9.46
CA LEU A 11 7.65 6.04 8.14
C LEU A 11 7.11 7.36 7.57
N GLY A 12 7.67 7.76 6.41
CA GLY A 12 7.30 8.88 5.54
C GLY A 12 6.72 10.13 6.19
N LYS A 13 7.42 11.27 6.14
CA LYS A 13 6.88 12.57 6.60
C LYS A 13 6.95 13.62 5.50
N PHE A 14 5.88 14.42 5.41
CA PHE A 14 5.85 15.59 4.55
C PHE A 14 6.21 16.84 5.33
N THR A 15 7.00 17.73 4.72
CA THR A 15 7.36 19.05 5.25
C THR A 15 7.06 20.10 4.21
N VAL A 16 6.37 21.17 4.59
CA VAL A 16 6.13 22.32 3.73
C VAL A 16 7.06 23.48 4.08
N CYS A 17 7.48 24.22 3.06
CA CYS A 17 8.18 25.49 3.20
C CYS A 17 7.53 26.50 2.26
N LEU A 18 7.12 27.65 2.81
CA LEU A 18 6.51 28.75 2.09
C LEU A 18 7.50 29.92 2.04
N ARG A 19 7.66 30.50 0.86
CA ARG A 19 8.56 31.62 0.63
C ARG A 19 7.83 32.74 -0.10
N CYS A 20 8.05 33.98 0.32
CA CYS A 20 7.58 35.18 -0.37
C CYS A 20 8.79 36.05 -0.70
N LYS A 21 8.89 36.50 -1.95
CA LYS A 21 9.99 37.38 -2.41
C LYS A 21 11.39 36.82 -2.05
N GLY A 22 11.55 35.50 -2.13
CA GLY A 22 12.81 34.80 -1.83
C GLY A 22 13.13 34.61 -0.34
N GLN A 23 12.24 35.01 0.58
CA GLN A 23 12.40 34.81 2.01
C GLN A 23 11.45 33.72 2.52
N THR A 24 11.96 32.81 3.35
CA THR A 24 11.13 31.79 4.00
C THR A 24 10.25 32.46 5.06
N ILE A 25 8.93 32.34 4.90
CA ILE A 25 7.94 32.91 5.83
C ILE A 25 7.32 31.86 6.74
N TYR A 26 7.39 30.58 6.35
CA TYR A 26 6.82 29.47 7.11
C TYR A 26 7.51 28.16 6.71
N GLN A 27 7.77 27.29 7.69
CA GLN A 27 8.26 25.94 7.46
C GLN A 27 7.71 25.03 8.56
N GLN A 28 7.16 23.87 8.18
CA GLN A 28 6.48 23.00 9.12
C GLN A 28 6.50 21.55 8.65
N VAL A 29 6.80 20.63 9.55
CA VAL A 29 6.53 19.21 9.33
C VAL A 29 5.04 18.98 9.53
N LEU A 30 4.39 18.40 8.52
CA LEU A 30 2.96 18.09 8.50
C LEU A 30 2.69 16.83 9.33
N SER A 31 2.96 16.93 10.63
CA SER A 31 2.83 15.88 11.63
C SER A 31 2.41 16.49 12.95
N MET A 32 1.36 15.93 13.56
CA MET A 32 0.92 16.30 14.90
C MET A 32 1.89 15.81 15.98
N GLU A 33 2.58 14.71 15.71
CA GLU A 33 3.52 14.10 16.64
C GLU A 33 4.89 14.79 16.60
N ARG A 34 5.53 14.85 17.77
CA ARG A 34 6.91 15.29 17.95
C ARG A 34 7.76 14.11 18.43
N PRO A 35 8.57 13.48 17.56
CA PRO A 35 9.45 12.39 17.95
C PRO A 35 10.60 12.88 18.83
N SER A 36 11.30 11.95 19.47
CA SER A 36 12.52 12.21 20.26
C SER A 36 13.77 12.43 19.40
N SER A 37 13.77 11.96 18.16
CA SER A 37 14.79 12.23 17.14
C SER A 37 14.43 13.46 16.28
N LEU A 38 15.38 13.94 15.46
CA LEU A 38 15.17 15.07 14.54
C LEU A 38 14.68 16.37 15.22
N GLN A 39 15.21 16.71 16.40
CA GLN A 39 14.79 17.89 17.18
C GLN A 39 14.99 19.24 16.47
N GLY A 40 15.82 19.30 15.42
CA GLY A 40 16.01 20.49 14.60
C GLY A 40 14.88 20.77 13.61
N TRP A 41 13.93 19.85 13.45
CA TRP A 41 12.79 20.02 12.56
C TRP A 41 11.63 20.70 13.31
N ASN A 42 10.83 21.48 12.58
CA ASN A 42 9.67 22.15 13.16
C ASN A 42 8.46 21.19 13.21
N TRP A 43 8.31 20.48 14.33
CA TRP A 43 7.24 19.51 14.60
C TRP A 43 5.99 20.13 15.21
N GLY A 44 4.96 19.32 15.48
CA GLY A 44 3.80 19.73 16.27
C GLY A 44 2.79 20.56 15.49
N TYR A 45 2.48 20.14 14.27
CA TYR A 45 1.39 20.74 13.50
C TYR A 45 0.08 20.64 14.29
N CYS A 46 -0.67 21.74 14.35
CA CYS A 46 -1.89 21.79 15.13
C CYS A 46 -2.99 20.96 14.45
N GLY A 47 -3.36 19.82 15.05
CA GLY A 47 -4.36 18.89 14.52
C GLY A 47 -5.76 19.49 14.32
N HIS A 48 -6.06 20.64 14.94
CA HIS A 48 -7.32 21.36 14.70
C HIS A 48 -7.47 21.83 13.24
N TYR A 49 -6.35 22.03 12.54
CA TYR A 49 -6.29 22.46 11.14
C TYR A 49 -5.89 21.34 10.17
N ALA A 50 -5.86 20.08 10.64
CA ALA A 50 -5.62 18.90 9.82
C ALA A 50 -6.90 18.08 9.69
N PHE A 51 -7.35 17.83 8.46
CA PHE A 51 -8.54 17.04 8.18
C PHE A 51 -8.19 15.82 7.34
N TYR A 52 -8.53 14.64 7.84
CA TYR A 52 -8.36 13.38 7.13
C TYR A 52 -9.71 12.88 6.61
N HIS A 53 -9.75 12.50 5.35
CA HIS A 53 -10.91 11.89 4.71
C HIS A 53 -10.49 10.61 4.00
N ALA A 54 -11.30 9.55 4.08
CA ALA A 54 -11.01 8.28 3.45
C ALA A 54 -12.22 7.71 2.72
N LEU A 55 -11.96 7.25 1.50
CA LEU A 55 -12.86 6.45 0.70
C LEU A 55 -12.00 5.48 -0.12
N TYR A 56 -11.64 4.37 0.51
CA TYR A 56 -10.67 3.40 -0.02
C TYR A 56 -10.95 3.04 -1.49
N PRO A 57 -9.92 3.00 -2.36
CA PRO A 57 -8.47 3.07 -2.07
C PRO A 57 -7.89 4.48 -2.09
N ARG A 58 -8.72 5.51 -1.92
CA ARG A 58 -8.31 6.91 -1.89
C ARG A 58 -8.41 7.48 -0.49
N ALA A 59 -7.48 8.35 -0.14
CA ALA A 59 -7.52 9.15 1.07
C ALA A 59 -7.04 10.58 0.80
N TRP A 60 -7.47 11.51 1.65
CA TRP A 60 -7.12 12.92 1.56
C TRP A 60 -6.66 13.42 2.93
N LEU A 61 -5.60 14.22 2.94
CA LEU A 61 -5.20 15.05 4.06
C LEU A 61 -5.24 16.50 3.63
N VAL A 62 -6.05 17.30 4.31
CA VAL A 62 -6.14 18.74 4.11
C VAL A 62 -5.47 19.43 5.29
N TYR A 63 -4.50 20.28 5.01
CA TYR A 63 -3.79 21.10 5.99
C TYR A 63 -4.09 22.57 5.72
N GLU A 64 -4.78 23.20 6.65
CA GLU A 64 -5.01 24.64 6.60
C GLU A 64 -3.87 25.39 7.27
N LEU A 65 -3.37 26.44 6.64
CA LEU A 65 -2.38 27.35 7.21
C LEU A 65 -3.01 28.75 7.33
N PRO A 66 -3.91 28.99 8.30
CA PRO A 66 -4.70 30.24 8.36
C PRO A 66 -3.81 31.49 8.41
N GLY A 67 -2.71 31.45 9.18
CA GLY A 67 -1.76 32.55 9.29
C GLY A 67 -1.01 32.86 7.99
N GLN A 68 -0.99 31.92 7.04
CA GLN A 68 -0.37 32.08 5.73
C GLN A 68 -1.39 32.17 4.59
N GLN A 69 -2.69 32.01 4.87
CA GLN A 69 -3.77 31.94 3.88
C GLN A 69 -3.46 30.94 2.76
N VAL A 70 -2.93 29.78 3.13
CA VAL A 70 -2.62 28.67 2.21
C VAL A 70 -3.34 27.42 2.68
N VAL A 71 -3.93 26.68 1.75
CA VAL A 71 -4.48 25.34 1.99
C VAL A 71 -3.69 24.34 1.18
N LEU A 72 -3.28 23.24 1.82
CA LEU A 72 -2.57 22.14 1.17
C LEU A 72 -3.45 20.89 1.22
N THR A 73 -3.76 20.33 0.05
CA THR A 73 -4.52 19.08 -0.05
C THR A 73 -3.60 18.00 -0.62
N CYS A 74 -3.38 16.94 0.16
CA CYS A 74 -2.68 15.75 -0.27
C CYS A 74 -3.67 14.63 -0.51
N ARG A 75 -3.83 14.22 -1.76
CA ARG A 75 -4.60 13.05 -2.15
C ARG A 75 -3.66 11.86 -2.32
N GLN A 76 -3.98 10.76 -1.66
CA GLN A 76 -3.21 9.52 -1.63
C GLN A 76 -4.01 8.44 -2.32
N VAL A 77 -3.38 7.72 -3.25
CA VAL A 77 -4.05 6.70 -4.06
C VAL A 77 -3.15 5.48 -4.23
N SER A 78 -3.70 4.30 -4.00
CA SER A 78 -3.14 3.03 -4.44
C SER A 78 -4.05 2.40 -5.50
N PRO A 79 -3.49 1.69 -6.50
CA PRO A 79 -4.22 1.24 -7.69
C PRO A 79 -5.08 -0.01 -7.46
N VAL A 80 -5.93 -0.02 -6.44
CA VAL A 80 -6.81 -1.16 -6.14
C VAL A 80 -8.06 -1.08 -7.01
N ILE A 81 -8.10 -1.91 -8.05
CA ILE A 81 -9.05 -1.82 -9.14
C ILE A 81 -9.71 -3.20 -9.37
N PRO A 82 -11.04 -3.32 -9.19
CA PRO A 82 -11.76 -4.55 -9.46
C PRO A 82 -11.48 -5.09 -10.87
N HIS A 83 -11.31 -6.41 -10.97
CA HIS A 83 -10.99 -7.15 -12.20
C HIS A 83 -9.67 -6.79 -12.90
N ASP A 84 -8.87 -5.87 -12.36
CA ASP A 84 -7.54 -5.54 -12.86
C ASP A 84 -6.46 -6.07 -11.90
N TYR A 85 -6.08 -7.32 -12.12
CA TYR A 85 -5.15 -8.06 -11.26
C TYR A 85 -3.70 -7.56 -11.37
N LYS A 86 -3.35 -6.91 -12.49
CA LYS A 86 -2.00 -6.42 -12.73
C LYS A 86 -1.76 -5.08 -12.06
N ASP A 87 -2.65 -4.10 -12.25
CA ASP A 87 -2.49 -2.81 -11.59
C ASP A 87 -2.73 -2.94 -10.07
N SER A 88 -3.65 -3.80 -9.63
CA SER A 88 -3.95 -4.01 -8.20
C SER A 88 -2.84 -4.68 -7.40
N SER A 89 -1.92 -5.40 -8.04
CA SER A 89 -0.79 -6.06 -7.37
C SER A 89 0.43 -5.14 -7.21
N LEU A 90 0.41 -3.93 -7.77
CA LEU A 90 1.58 -3.05 -7.74
C LEU A 90 1.81 -2.46 -6.34
N PRO A 91 3.05 -2.58 -5.79
CA PRO A 91 3.42 -1.98 -4.51
C PRO A 91 3.72 -0.49 -4.67
N VAL A 92 2.72 0.29 -5.11
CA VAL A 92 2.83 1.73 -5.39
C VAL A 92 1.75 2.52 -4.65
N ALA A 93 2.16 3.66 -4.13
CA ALA A 93 1.29 4.74 -3.72
C ALA A 93 1.66 6.02 -4.47
N VAL A 94 0.64 6.83 -4.76
CA VAL A 94 0.79 8.15 -5.41
C VAL A 94 0.29 9.22 -4.47
N PHE A 95 1.10 10.27 -4.27
CA PHE A 95 0.74 11.46 -3.49
C PHE A 95 0.59 12.66 -4.42
N ILE A 96 -0.65 13.08 -4.64
CA ILE A 96 -1.02 14.24 -5.45
C ILE A 96 -1.22 15.42 -4.51
N TRP A 97 -0.49 16.50 -4.77
CA TRP A 97 -0.59 17.73 -3.97
C TRP A 97 -1.27 18.84 -4.76
N GLU A 98 -2.28 19.43 -4.13
CA GLU A 98 -2.96 20.64 -4.56
C GLU A 98 -2.68 21.73 -3.52
N VAL A 99 -2.46 22.95 -4.00
CA VAL A 99 -2.09 24.10 -3.17
C VAL A 99 -2.97 25.27 -3.57
N GLU A 100 -3.71 25.79 -2.61
CA GLU A 100 -4.55 26.97 -2.79
C GLU A 100 -3.87 28.15 -2.09
N ASN A 101 -3.60 29.22 -2.84
CA ASN A 101 -3.06 30.46 -2.32
C ASN A 101 -4.19 31.50 -2.23
N GLY A 102 -4.62 31.81 -1.01
CA GLY A 102 -5.62 32.83 -0.73
C GLY A 102 -5.06 34.25 -0.59
N ARG A 103 -3.74 34.44 -0.76
CA ARG A 103 -3.11 35.75 -0.66
C ARG A 103 -3.19 36.51 -1.99
N ASP A 104 -3.13 37.83 -1.89
CA ASP A 104 -2.96 38.74 -3.03
C ASP A 104 -1.52 38.76 -3.58
N GLU A 105 -0.61 38.00 -2.99
CA GLU A 105 0.80 37.94 -3.37
C GLU A 105 1.20 36.51 -3.76
N ASP A 106 2.17 36.39 -4.67
CA ASP A 106 2.77 35.11 -5.02
C ASP A 106 3.50 34.47 -3.83
N VAL A 107 3.26 33.18 -3.64
CA VAL A 107 3.92 32.33 -2.65
C VAL A 107 4.63 31.19 -3.37
N GLU A 108 5.93 31.05 -3.15
CA GLU A 108 6.69 29.87 -3.55
C GLU A 108 6.46 28.77 -2.50
N VAL A 109 5.94 27.62 -2.95
CA VAL A 109 5.63 26.47 -2.10
C VAL A 109 6.58 25.32 -2.43
N SER A 110 7.27 24.81 -1.41
CA SER A 110 8.11 23.62 -1.48
C SER A 110 7.53 22.54 -0.57
N ILE A 111 7.19 21.38 -1.15
CA ILE A 111 6.71 20.21 -0.40
C ILE A 111 7.77 19.12 -0.49
N MET A 112 8.19 18.63 0.66
CA MET A 112 9.30 17.72 0.83
C MET A 112 8.81 16.44 1.47
N PHE A 113 9.07 15.28 0.86
CA PHE A 113 8.85 13.98 1.46
C PHE A 113 10.18 13.41 1.93
N SER A 114 10.17 12.93 3.16
CA SER A 114 11.32 12.31 3.79
C SER A 114 10.95 10.92 4.29
N LEU A 115 11.74 9.94 3.90
CA LEU A 115 11.58 8.55 4.31
C LEU A 115 12.92 8.05 4.85
N GLN A 116 12.85 7.29 5.94
CA GLN A 116 14.00 6.59 6.49
C GLN A 116 14.33 5.37 5.61
N ASN A 117 15.61 5.21 5.25
CA ASN A 117 16.10 3.94 4.70
C ASN A 117 16.42 3.00 5.88
N GLY A 118 15.45 2.15 6.22
CA GLY A 118 15.47 1.35 7.43
C GLY A 118 14.07 0.82 7.78
N MET A 119 14.00 -0.16 8.68
CA MET A 119 12.74 -0.69 9.21
C MET A 119 12.32 0.03 10.52
N GLY A 120 13.16 0.95 11.02
CA GLY A 120 12.98 1.63 12.29
C GLY A 120 13.16 0.74 13.50
N THR A 121 13.74 -0.44 13.31
CA THR A 121 14.10 -1.36 14.38
C THR A 121 15.49 -1.01 14.91
N LYS A 122 15.92 -1.67 16.00
CA LYS A 122 17.29 -1.53 16.48
C LYS A 122 18.33 -2.03 15.46
N GLU A 123 17.92 -2.89 14.53
CA GLU A 123 18.78 -3.48 13.51
C GLU A 123 19.25 -2.45 12.48
N ASP A 124 18.49 -1.36 12.26
CA ASP A 124 18.93 -0.24 11.40
C ASP A 124 20.30 0.33 11.83
N GLY A 125 20.67 0.15 13.11
CA GLY A 125 21.98 0.54 13.65
C GLY A 125 23.16 -0.29 13.14
N SER A 126 22.93 -1.44 12.52
CA SER A 126 24.01 -2.25 11.91
C SER A 126 24.58 -1.64 10.63
N GLY A 127 23.87 -0.67 10.04
CA GLY A 127 24.27 -0.03 8.79
C GLY A 127 24.14 -0.96 7.58
N GLY A 128 24.73 -0.55 6.45
CA GLY A 128 24.66 -1.29 5.17
C GLY A 128 23.61 -0.77 4.19
N HIS A 129 22.62 -0.03 4.68
CA HIS A 129 21.66 0.70 3.85
C HIS A 129 22.33 1.90 3.14
N TRP A 130 21.99 2.15 1.88
CA TRP A 130 22.53 3.27 1.10
C TRP A 130 21.50 3.82 0.13
N ASN A 131 21.71 5.05 -0.35
CA ASN A 131 20.74 5.78 -1.17
C ASN A 131 21.37 6.22 -2.49
N GLU A 132 20.63 6.06 -3.60
CA GLU A 132 21.07 6.41 -4.95
C GLU A 132 20.14 7.46 -5.56
N PRO A 133 20.61 8.69 -5.86
CA PRO A 133 19.79 9.63 -6.60
C PRO A 133 19.64 9.17 -8.05
N PHE A 134 18.45 9.34 -8.62
CA PHE A 134 18.23 9.07 -10.04
C PHE A 134 17.47 10.21 -10.70
N THR A 135 17.63 10.31 -12.02
CA THR A 135 16.82 11.18 -12.87
C THR A 135 16.58 10.44 -14.17
N PHE A 136 15.33 10.50 -14.62
CA PHE A 136 14.89 9.84 -15.83
C PHE A 136 14.06 10.80 -16.66
N GLN A 137 14.20 10.73 -17.98
CA GLN A 137 13.41 11.53 -18.91
C GLN A 137 12.83 10.60 -19.98
N LYS A 138 11.50 10.64 -20.16
CA LYS A 138 10.80 9.83 -21.17
C LYS A 138 9.55 10.55 -21.64
N ASP A 139 9.39 10.65 -22.95
CA ASP A 139 8.27 11.32 -23.62
C ASP A 139 8.04 12.75 -23.13
N GLY A 140 9.12 13.54 -23.00
CA GLY A 140 9.07 14.95 -22.58
C GLY A 140 8.92 15.18 -21.08
N GLU A 141 8.57 14.15 -20.31
CA GLU A 141 8.45 14.21 -18.85
C GLU A 141 9.79 13.92 -18.17
N ARG A 142 10.14 14.74 -17.17
CA ARG A 142 11.31 14.52 -16.31
C ARG A 142 10.86 14.07 -14.93
N VAL A 143 11.45 12.98 -14.46
CA VAL A 143 11.23 12.42 -13.12
C VAL A 143 12.58 12.40 -12.41
N ALA A 144 12.62 12.87 -11.17
CA ALA A 144 13.82 12.84 -10.34
C ALA A 144 13.49 12.20 -9.00
N GLY A 145 14.39 11.43 -8.43
CA GLY A 145 14.10 10.69 -7.20
C GLY A 145 15.32 10.14 -6.52
N VAL A 146 15.05 9.28 -5.55
CA VAL A 146 16.06 8.51 -4.84
C VAL A 146 15.59 7.06 -4.71
N LEU A 147 16.51 6.14 -4.94
CA LEU A 147 16.39 4.74 -4.55
C LEU A 147 16.97 4.60 -3.13
N LEU A 148 16.23 3.92 -2.26
CA LEU A 148 16.63 3.56 -0.91
C LEU A 148 16.93 2.07 -0.93
N HIS A 149 18.20 1.71 -1.02
CA HIS A 149 18.65 0.32 -1.01
C HIS A 149 18.70 -0.16 0.43
N HIS A 150 17.74 -1.00 0.77
CA HIS A 150 17.61 -1.59 2.09
C HIS A 150 18.29 -2.96 2.08
N CYS A 151 19.44 -3.05 2.76
CA CYS A 151 20.30 -4.24 2.79
C CYS A 151 20.29 -4.97 4.16
N PRO A 152 19.17 -5.57 4.59
CA PRO A 152 19.12 -6.49 5.73
C PRO A 152 19.84 -7.81 5.37
N ALA A 153 20.08 -8.65 6.38
CA ALA A 153 20.76 -9.93 6.20
C ALA A 153 20.00 -10.92 5.30
N VAL A 154 18.68 -10.81 5.25
CA VAL A 154 17.78 -11.68 4.48
C VAL A 154 16.84 -10.81 3.66
N ASN A 155 16.65 -11.16 2.37
CA ASN A 155 15.73 -10.48 1.43
C ASN A 155 15.98 -8.97 1.27
N PRO A 156 17.15 -8.56 0.72
CA PRO A 156 17.39 -7.16 0.41
C PRO A 156 16.41 -6.64 -0.65
N PHE A 157 15.97 -5.39 -0.49
CA PHE A 157 15.02 -4.75 -1.39
C PHE A 157 15.37 -3.28 -1.60
N THR A 158 14.74 -2.67 -2.61
CA THR A 158 14.93 -1.25 -2.92
C THR A 158 13.57 -0.56 -2.97
N LEU A 159 13.42 0.52 -2.22
CA LEU A 159 12.28 1.43 -2.35
C LEU A 159 12.66 2.60 -3.26
N ALA A 160 11.71 3.15 -3.98
CA ALA A 160 11.92 4.35 -4.77
C ALA A 160 11.00 5.47 -4.27
N ILE A 161 11.53 6.68 -4.16
CA ILE A 161 10.74 7.90 -3.97
C ILE A 161 11.07 8.80 -5.15
N SER A 162 10.07 9.23 -5.89
CA SER A 162 10.31 10.00 -7.11
C SER A 162 9.29 11.10 -7.29
N ALA A 163 9.72 12.15 -7.98
CA ALA A 163 9.06 13.41 -8.22
C ALA A 163 8.93 13.66 -9.72
N ARG A 164 7.72 13.87 -10.24
CA ARG A 164 7.55 14.35 -11.62
C ARG A 164 7.68 15.88 -11.67
N GLU A 165 8.58 16.38 -12.53
CA GLU A 165 8.74 17.81 -12.78
C GLU A 165 7.54 18.33 -13.58
N LYS A 166 6.77 19.27 -13.02
CA LYS A 166 5.82 20.07 -13.80
C LYS A 166 6.45 21.42 -14.15
N ALA A 167 5.98 22.08 -15.21
CA ALA A 167 6.55 23.31 -15.77
C ALA A 167 6.73 24.49 -14.77
N VAL A 168 6.12 24.43 -13.58
CA VAL A 168 6.18 25.47 -12.53
C VAL A 168 7.09 25.07 -11.34
N SER A 169 7.64 23.85 -11.33
CA SER A 169 8.43 23.30 -10.21
C SER A 169 9.90 23.08 -10.60
N LYS A 170 10.84 23.46 -9.72
CA LYS A 170 12.26 23.07 -9.81
C LYS A 170 12.55 21.92 -8.84
N LEU A 171 13.33 20.93 -9.27
CA LEU A 171 13.65 19.73 -8.48
C LEU A 171 15.11 19.71 -7.96
N PRO A 172 15.36 20.06 -6.68
CA PRO A 172 16.61 19.75 -6.01
C PRO A 172 16.50 18.41 -5.23
N ILE A 173 17.45 17.49 -5.43
CA ILE A 173 17.63 16.27 -4.61
C ILE A 173 18.78 16.53 -3.62
N ALA A 174 18.59 16.17 -2.35
CA ALA A 174 19.63 16.21 -1.34
C ALA A 174 19.81 14.82 -0.69
N SER A 175 20.99 14.24 -0.88
CA SER A 175 21.47 13.06 -0.13
C SER A 175 22.36 13.55 1.03
N PRO A 176 22.20 13.06 2.27
CA PRO A 176 23.19 13.32 3.32
C PRO A 176 24.53 12.71 2.92
N CYS A 177 25.62 13.44 3.17
CA CYS A 177 26.98 13.02 2.84
C CYS A 177 27.31 11.63 3.42
N CYS A 178 27.95 10.81 2.58
CA CYS A 178 28.57 9.53 2.92
C CYS A 178 29.57 9.73 4.08
N GLY A 179 29.34 9.12 5.25
CA GLY A 179 30.29 9.20 6.35
C GLY A 179 29.83 8.85 7.78
N SER A 180 28.57 8.49 8.04
CA SER A 180 28.14 8.04 9.38
C SER A 180 27.51 6.65 9.36
N PRO A 181 27.89 5.73 10.28
CA PRO A 181 27.34 4.37 10.37
C PRO A 181 25.92 4.33 10.99
N LYS A 182 25.10 5.37 10.77
CA LYS A 182 23.75 5.49 11.32
C LYS A 182 22.77 5.88 10.21
N ALA A 183 21.52 5.46 10.36
CA ALA A 183 20.39 5.63 9.44
C ALA A 183 20.47 6.91 8.58
N VAL A 184 20.42 6.74 7.26
CA VAL A 184 20.53 7.84 6.29
C VAL A 184 19.13 8.32 5.93
N HIS A 185 18.80 9.57 6.23
CA HIS A 185 17.52 10.20 5.91
C HIS A 185 17.58 10.88 4.53
N THR A 186 16.74 10.49 3.57
CA THR A 186 16.73 11.13 2.24
C THR A 186 15.56 12.09 2.06
N THR A 187 15.79 13.13 1.26
CA THR A 187 14.88 14.25 1.05
C THR A 187 14.60 14.47 -0.45
N CYS A 188 13.33 14.34 -0.86
CA CYS A 188 12.86 14.68 -2.22
C CYS A 188 11.74 15.73 -2.16
N ARG A 189 11.65 16.64 -3.15
CA ARG A 189 10.58 17.66 -3.24
C ARG A 189 9.64 17.42 -4.43
N LEU A 190 8.32 17.34 -4.16
CA LEU A 190 7.10 17.28 -5.03
C LEU A 190 6.74 15.98 -5.82
N ILE A 191 5.43 15.76 -6.04
CA ILE A 191 4.67 14.59 -6.59
C ILE A 191 5.32 13.21 -6.40
N PHE A 192 4.93 12.49 -5.35
CA PHE A 192 5.61 11.25 -4.97
C PHE A 192 4.98 10.03 -5.63
N THR A 193 5.74 9.37 -6.51
CA THR A 193 5.46 8.03 -7.02
C THR A 193 6.50 7.05 -6.48
N ILE A 194 6.04 5.99 -5.83
CA ILE A 194 6.88 4.84 -5.47
C ILE A 194 6.86 3.88 -6.67
N SER A 195 7.89 3.92 -7.54
CA SER A 195 8.05 3.14 -8.79
C SER A 195 7.46 3.74 -10.09
N ASP A 196 7.71 3.04 -11.21
CA ASP A 196 7.71 3.39 -12.66
C ASP A 196 6.36 3.90 -13.26
N ALA A 197 5.47 4.42 -12.42
CA ALA A 197 4.05 4.62 -12.71
C ALA A 197 3.53 6.06 -12.94
N PRO A 198 4.32 7.15 -13.08
CA PRO A 198 3.75 8.49 -13.15
C PRO A 198 2.90 8.77 -14.41
N LYS A 199 2.93 7.90 -15.43
CA LYS A 199 2.09 8.04 -16.64
C LYS A 199 0.69 7.43 -16.52
N HIS A 200 0.53 6.42 -15.67
CA HIS A 200 -0.72 5.66 -15.60
C HIS A 200 -1.61 6.05 -14.41
N TYR A 201 -1.17 6.94 -13.51
CA TYR A 201 -1.97 7.25 -12.32
C TYR A 201 -3.32 7.91 -12.67
N GLU A 202 -3.37 8.77 -13.69
CA GLU A 202 -4.61 9.43 -14.12
C GLU A 202 -5.60 8.42 -14.73
N GLU A 203 -5.09 7.45 -15.48
CA GLU A 203 -5.91 6.37 -16.02
C GLU A 203 -6.41 5.44 -14.91
N ARG A 204 -5.54 5.08 -13.97
CA ARG A 204 -5.91 4.28 -12.79
C ARG A 204 -6.93 4.99 -11.91
N GLU A 205 -6.80 6.30 -11.74
CA GLU A 205 -7.80 7.10 -11.03
C GLU A 205 -9.15 7.08 -11.73
N LYS A 206 -9.19 7.24 -13.05
CA LYS A 206 -10.43 7.09 -13.82
C LYS A 206 -11.06 5.71 -13.67
N LYS A 207 -10.24 4.64 -13.65
CA LYS A 207 -10.73 3.28 -13.36
C LYS A 207 -11.32 3.19 -11.96
N ILE A 208 -10.66 3.79 -10.95
CA ILE A 208 -11.16 3.83 -9.57
C ILE A 208 -12.52 4.55 -9.49
N GLU A 209 -12.62 5.73 -10.09
CA GLU A 209 -13.88 6.48 -10.14
C GLU A 209 -14.98 5.69 -10.86
N ALA A 210 -14.66 5.06 -11.99
CA ALA A 210 -15.62 4.32 -12.78
C ALA A 210 -16.29 3.17 -11.99
N TRP A 211 -15.57 2.46 -11.12
CA TRP A 211 -16.17 1.40 -10.31
C TRP A 211 -16.86 1.92 -9.04
N GLN A 212 -16.43 3.06 -8.49
CA GLN A 212 -17.07 3.66 -7.31
C GLN A 212 -18.36 4.42 -7.64
N ASN A 213 -18.38 5.15 -8.77
CA ASN A 213 -19.47 6.08 -9.13
C ASN A 213 -20.87 5.44 -9.16
N PRO A 214 -21.08 4.22 -9.69
CA PRO A 214 -22.41 3.59 -9.67
C PRO A 214 -23.03 3.48 -8.27
N ILE A 215 -22.19 3.28 -7.24
CA ILE A 215 -22.63 3.24 -5.84
C ILE A 215 -22.72 4.65 -5.26
N LEU A 216 -21.74 5.52 -5.55
CA LEU A 216 -21.69 6.89 -5.00
C LEU A 216 -22.84 7.77 -5.50
N GLU A 217 -23.21 7.65 -6.77
CA GLU A 217 -24.28 8.42 -7.40
C GLU A 217 -25.67 7.88 -7.05
N ASN A 218 -25.77 6.68 -6.48
CA ASN A 218 -27.04 6.11 -6.07
C ASN A 218 -27.61 6.87 -4.86
N SER A 219 -28.65 7.67 -5.09
CA SER A 219 -29.32 8.48 -4.07
C SER A 219 -30.12 7.68 -3.05
N GLN A 220 -30.41 6.40 -3.32
CA GLN A 220 -31.12 5.51 -2.38
C GLN A 220 -30.20 4.98 -1.28
N LEU A 221 -28.89 5.04 -1.47
CA LEU A 221 -27.92 4.57 -0.49
C LEU A 221 -27.47 5.74 0.41
N PRO A 222 -27.54 5.59 1.75
CA PRO A 222 -27.09 6.64 2.66
C PRO A 222 -25.55 6.75 2.66
N SER A 223 -25.03 7.95 2.93
CA SER A 223 -23.58 8.23 2.87
C SER A 223 -22.75 7.36 3.83
N TRP A 224 -23.28 7.04 5.02
CA TRP A 224 -22.58 6.16 5.98
C TRP A 224 -22.37 4.76 5.40
N TYR A 225 -23.35 4.24 4.65
CA TYR A 225 -23.28 2.90 4.06
C TYR A 225 -22.26 2.87 2.92
N LYS A 226 -22.25 3.89 2.05
CA LYS A 226 -21.23 4.06 1.01
C LYS A 226 -19.83 4.10 1.62
N SER A 227 -19.65 4.89 2.67
CA SER A 227 -18.38 4.99 3.39
C SER A 227 -17.93 3.64 3.94
N ALA A 228 -18.80 2.92 4.64
CA ALA A 228 -18.48 1.59 5.18
C ALA A 228 -18.15 0.59 4.05
N LEU A 229 -18.99 0.52 3.02
CA LEU A 229 -18.85 -0.43 1.92
C LEU A 229 -17.49 -0.32 1.22
N PHE A 230 -16.99 0.89 1.00
CA PHE A 230 -15.67 1.08 0.41
C PHE A 230 -14.54 0.94 1.42
N ASN A 231 -14.65 1.56 2.60
CA ASN A 231 -13.54 1.58 3.55
C ASN A 231 -13.24 0.21 4.15
N GLU A 232 -14.23 -0.68 4.33
CA GLU A 232 -13.98 -2.06 4.80
C GLU A 232 -13.14 -2.88 3.83
N LEU A 233 -13.08 -2.50 2.53
CA LEU A 233 -12.22 -3.18 1.55
C LEU A 233 -10.72 -2.97 1.82
N TYR A 234 -10.32 -2.08 2.73
CA TYR A 234 -8.93 -1.92 3.13
C TYR A 234 -8.29 -3.25 3.57
N PHE A 235 -9.10 -4.14 4.16
CA PHE A 235 -8.65 -5.44 4.65
C PHE A 235 -8.14 -6.36 3.54
N MET A 236 -8.59 -6.17 2.29
CA MET A 236 -8.05 -6.90 1.13
C MET A 236 -6.58 -6.60 0.84
N THR A 237 -6.06 -5.51 1.40
CA THR A 237 -4.64 -5.13 1.30
C THR A 237 -3.93 -5.21 2.65
N ASP A 238 -4.57 -4.77 3.73
CA ASP A 238 -3.95 -4.67 5.06
C ASP A 238 -4.15 -5.92 5.94
N GLY A 239 -5.01 -6.85 5.51
CA GLY A 239 -5.28 -8.12 6.20
C GLY A 239 -4.14 -9.15 6.09
N GLY A 240 -2.89 -8.70 6.06
CA GLY A 240 -1.72 -9.57 5.89
C GLY A 240 -1.73 -10.35 4.57
N THR A 241 -2.21 -9.73 3.50
CA THR A 241 -2.42 -10.42 2.22
C THR A 241 -1.11 -10.90 1.61
N ILE A 242 -1.09 -12.16 1.18
CA ILE A 242 -0.02 -12.79 0.43
C ILE A 242 -0.58 -13.16 -0.94
N TRP A 243 0.12 -12.73 -1.97
CA TRP A 243 -0.22 -13.04 -3.34
C TRP A 243 1.05 -13.44 -4.08
N VAL A 244 1.15 -14.72 -4.47
CA VAL A 244 2.35 -15.31 -5.04
C VAL A 244 2.08 -15.94 -6.39
N GLU A 245 3.02 -15.75 -7.31
CA GLU A 245 3.02 -16.46 -8.59
C GLU A 245 3.28 -17.95 -8.36
N VAL A 246 2.65 -18.80 -9.17
CA VAL A 246 2.93 -20.25 -9.17
C VAL A 246 4.09 -20.50 -10.14
N PRO A 247 5.24 -21.00 -9.67
CA PRO A 247 6.38 -21.28 -10.55
C PRO A 247 5.99 -22.22 -11.70
N PRO A 248 6.54 -22.02 -12.91
CA PRO A 248 6.26 -22.89 -14.05
C PRO A 248 6.73 -24.33 -13.84
N ASP A 249 7.73 -24.51 -12.96
CA ASP A 249 8.34 -25.80 -12.64
C ASP A 249 7.61 -26.56 -11.53
N CYS A 250 6.56 -25.97 -10.92
CA CYS A 250 5.66 -26.73 -10.05
C CYS A 250 5.00 -27.81 -10.90
N CYS A 251 5.41 -29.05 -10.68
CA CYS A 251 4.97 -30.19 -11.47
C CYS A 251 3.45 -30.29 -11.38
N ALA A 252 2.82 -30.73 -12.46
CA ALA A 252 1.40 -31.02 -12.44
C ALA A 252 1.08 -32.03 -11.32
N GLU A 253 2.04 -32.89 -10.94
CA GLU A 253 1.96 -33.81 -9.80
C GLU A 253 1.96 -33.14 -8.41
N ASP A 254 2.56 -31.96 -8.24
CA ASP A 254 2.54 -31.21 -6.96
C ASP A 254 1.25 -30.39 -6.79
N LEU A 255 0.52 -30.15 -7.90
CA LEU A 255 -0.75 -29.45 -7.94
C LEU A 255 -1.94 -30.42 -8.10
N GLN A 256 -1.68 -31.64 -8.57
CA GLN A 256 -2.65 -32.73 -8.57
C GLN A 256 -2.65 -33.32 -7.17
N GLY A 257 -3.75 -33.11 -6.43
CA GLY A 257 -3.99 -33.84 -5.18
C GLY A 257 -3.87 -35.37 -5.37
N PRO A 258 -3.94 -36.16 -4.28
CA PRO A 258 -3.52 -37.57 -4.25
C PRO A 258 -4.20 -38.54 -5.23
N ALA A 259 -5.18 -38.10 -6.03
CA ALA A 259 -5.91 -38.93 -6.98
C ALA A 259 -6.01 -38.38 -8.41
N GLY A 260 -5.25 -37.34 -8.80
CA GLY A 260 -5.34 -36.76 -10.15
C GLY A 260 -6.76 -36.27 -10.53
N ALA A 261 -7.58 -35.98 -9.52
CA ALA A 261 -9.02 -35.77 -9.64
C ALA A 261 -9.37 -34.28 -9.80
N GLY A 262 -10.39 -34.00 -10.60
CA GLY A 262 -11.22 -32.78 -10.55
C GLY A 262 -10.63 -31.47 -11.06
N LEU A 263 -9.46 -31.05 -10.57
CA LEU A 263 -9.10 -29.63 -10.51
C LEU A 263 -8.10 -29.16 -11.58
N SER A 264 -7.67 -30.05 -12.47
CA SER A 264 -6.75 -29.72 -13.58
C SER A 264 -7.26 -28.56 -14.46
N HIS A 265 -8.58 -28.39 -14.54
CA HIS A 265 -9.22 -27.31 -15.27
C HIS A 265 -9.03 -25.92 -14.63
N LEU A 266 -8.68 -25.83 -13.34
CA LEU A 266 -8.40 -24.58 -12.62
C LEU A 266 -6.92 -24.20 -12.62
N LEU A 267 -6.02 -25.14 -12.97
CA LEU A 267 -4.57 -24.87 -13.10
C LEU A 267 -4.23 -23.66 -13.99
N PRO A 268 -4.92 -23.40 -15.13
CA PRO A 268 -4.66 -22.21 -15.92
C PRO A 268 -4.92 -20.91 -15.13
N VAL A 269 -5.95 -20.89 -14.28
CA VAL A 269 -6.28 -19.73 -13.44
C VAL A 269 -5.19 -19.52 -12.40
N LEU A 270 -4.72 -20.59 -11.73
CA LEU A 270 -3.62 -20.48 -10.76
C LEU A 270 -2.30 -20.01 -11.39
N ARG A 271 -2.01 -20.46 -12.61
CA ARG A 271 -0.81 -20.02 -13.34
C ARG A 271 -0.88 -18.57 -13.77
N GLU A 272 -2.05 -18.10 -14.18
CA GLU A 272 -2.23 -16.72 -14.64
C GLU A 272 -2.37 -15.73 -13.48
N TYR A 273 -3.08 -16.12 -12.40
CA TYR A 273 -3.46 -15.22 -11.31
C TYR A 273 -2.78 -15.55 -9.97
N GLY A 274 -1.98 -16.61 -9.86
CA GLY A 274 -1.25 -16.95 -8.63
C GLY A 274 -2.10 -17.58 -7.53
N ARG A 275 -1.45 -17.89 -6.39
CA ARG A 275 -2.09 -18.27 -5.12
C ARG A 275 -2.33 -17.05 -4.26
N PHE A 276 -3.50 -17.00 -3.61
CA PHE A 276 -3.95 -15.85 -2.84
C PHE A 276 -4.36 -16.28 -1.42
N ALA A 277 -3.84 -15.56 -0.44
CA ALA A 277 -4.21 -15.77 0.95
C ALA A 277 -4.27 -14.46 1.73
N TYR A 278 -5.16 -14.38 2.71
CA TYR A 278 -5.22 -13.27 3.65
C TYR A 278 -5.53 -13.79 5.06
N LEU A 279 -5.12 -13.03 6.08
CA LEU A 279 -5.31 -13.41 7.47
C LEU A 279 -6.76 -13.20 7.90
N GLU A 280 -7.24 -14.04 8.81
CA GLU A 280 -8.49 -13.83 9.53
C GLU A 280 -8.47 -12.52 10.32
N GLY A 281 -7.35 -12.22 10.98
CA GLY A 281 -7.15 -10.98 11.70
C GLY A 281 -5.75 -10.86 12.29
N GLN A 282 -5.48 -9.72 12.94
CA GLN A 282 -4.16 -9.49 13.56
C GLN A 282 -3.93 -10.37 14.80
N GLU A 283 -5.00 -10.69 15.53
CA GLU A 283 -4.97 -11.55 16.71
C GLU A 283 -4.92 -13.04 16.34
N TYR A 284 -5.67 -13.43 15.31
CA TYR A 284 -5.74 -14.79 14.79
C TYR A 284 -4.98 -14.87 13.46
N ARG A 285 -3.69 -15.22 13.56
CA ARG A 285 -2.78 -15.32 12.40
C ARG A 285 -2.99 -16.62 11.63
N MET A 286 -4.22 -16.84 11.16
CA MET A 286 -4.63 -17.98 10.35
C MET A 286 -4.99 -17.47 8.95
N TYR A 287 -4.42 -18.09 7.92
CA TYR A 287 -4.71 -17.73 6.53
C TYR A 287 -5.95 -18.45 6.03
N ASN A 288 -6.81 -17.72 5.31
CA ASN A 288 -7.99 -18.24 4.63
C ASN A 288 -8.90 -19.10 5.53
N THR A 289 -9.07 -18.70 6.81
CA THR A 289 -10.03 -19.34 7.72
C THR A 289 -11.41 -19.41 7.07
N TYR A 290 -11.85 -20.61 6.68
CA TYR A 290 -12.92 -20.76 5.69
C TYR A 290 -14.30 -20.35 6.22
N ASP A 291 -14.59 -20.63 7.49
CA ASP A 291 -15.83 -20.24 8.16
C ASP A 291 -15.97 -18.71 8.25
N VAL A 292 -14.86 -17.99 8.39
CA VAL A 292 -14.84 -16.51 8.34
C VAL A 292 -14.87 -16.02 6.89
N HIS A 293 -14.08 -16.65 6.01
CA HIS A 293 -14.03 -16.32 4.58
C HIS A 293 -15.40 -16.45 3.92
N PHE A 294 -16.26 -17.39 4.35
CA PHE A 294 -17.64 -17.51 3.87
C PHE A 294 -18.37 -16.15 3.85
N TYR A 295 -18.25 -15.35 4.92
CA TYR A 295 -18.87 -14.03 5.02
C TYR A 295 -18.14 -12.96 4.20
N ALA A 296 -16.81 -13.01 4.15
CA ALA A 296 -15.99 -12.03 3.44
C ALA A 296 -15.91 -12.29 1.92
N SER A 297 -16.29 -13.48 1.47
CA SER A 297 -16.16 -13.96 0.09
C SER A 297 -16.82 -13.05 -0.95
N PHE A 298 -17.86 -12.29 -0.55
CA PHE A 298 -18.53 -11.32 -1.41
C PHE A 298 -17.56 -10.29 -2.02
N ALA A 299 -16.57 -9.81 -1.25
CA ALA A 299 -15.59 -8.86 -1.78
C ALA A 299 -14.77 -9.49 -2.91
N LEU A 300 -14.25 -10.70 -2.70
CA LEU A 300 -13.44 -11.40 -3.70
C LEU A 300 -14.28 -11.87 -4.90
N ILE A 301 -15.43 -12.50 -4.70
CA ILE A 301 -16.24 -13.01 -5.82
C ILE A 301 -16.77 -11.88 -6.71
N MET A 302 -17.11 -10.73 -6.13
CA MET A 302 -17.63 -9.59 -6.88
C MET A 302 -16.52 -8.79 -7.56
N LEU A 303 -15.38 -8.58 -6.89
CA LEU A 303 -14.35 -7.64 -7.36
C LEU A 303 -13.12 -8.32 -7.96
N TRP A 304 -12.71 -9.48 -7.44
CA TRP A 304 -11.54 -10.25 -7.91
C TRP A 304 -11.84 -11.76 -8.02
N PRO A 305 -12.81 -12.17 -8.85
CA PRO A 305 -13.30 -13.55 -8.90
C PRO A 305 -12.23 -14.60 -9.23
N LYS A 306 -11.14 -14.23 -9.91
CA LYS A 306 -10.04 -15.17 -10.18
C LYS A 306 -9.21 -15.49 -8.93
N LEU A 307 -9.08 -14.53 -8.01
CA LEU A 307 -8.49 -14.77 -6.69
C LEU A 307 -9.43 -15.61 -5.82
N GLN A 308 -10.75 -15.41 -5.94
CA GLN A 308 -11.72 -16.27 -5.26
C GLN A 308 -11.59 -17.73 -5.71
N ILE A 309 -11.44 -17.98 -7.02
CA ILE A 309 -11.21 -19.33 -7.57
C ILE A 309 -9.90 -19.90 -7.04
N SER A 310 -8.84 -19.11 -7.02
CA SER A 310 -7.54 -19.50 -6.47
C SER A 310 -7.64 -19.94 -5.01
N LEU A 311 -8.34 -19.18 -4.17
CA LEU A 311 -8.56 -19.54 -2.77
C LEU A 311 -9.39 -20.84 -2.64
N GLN A 312 -10.46 -21.01 -3.41
CA GLN A 312 -11.30 -22.21 -3.34
C GLN A 312 -10.56 -23.47 -3.79
N TYR A 313 -9.63 -23.34 -4.74
CA TYR A 313 -8.77 -24.44 -5.14
C TYR A 313 -7.99 -25.00 -3.95
N ASP A 314 -7.35 -24.13 -3.16
CA ASP A 314 -6.56 -24.54 -2.00
C ASP A 314 -7.41 -25.27 -0.96
N ILE A 315 -8.67 -24.87 -0.80
CA ILE A 315 -9.61 -25.50 0.14
C ILE A 315 -10.06 -26.88 -0.36
N GLU A 316 -10.37 -27.01 -1.65
CA GLU A 316 -10.75 -28.29 -2.26
C GLU A 316 -9.59 -29.28 -2.24
N GLU A 317 -8.38 -28.83 -2.56
CA GLU A 317 -7.14 -29.61 -2.48
C GLU A 317 -6.95 -30.22 -1.07
N ILE A 318 -7.15 -29.40 -0.03
CA ILE A 318 -7.07 -29.85 1.37
C ILE A 318 -8.21 -30.83 1.71
N ALA A 319 -9.44 -30.54 1.26
CA ALA A 319 -10.59 -31.39 1.55
C ALA A 319 -10.44 -32.80 0.95
N GLU A 320 -9.88 -32.92 -0.26
CA GLU A 320 -9.57 -34.22 -0.88
C GLU A 320 -8.53 -35.01 -0.07
N GLN A 321 -7.45 -34.35 0.40
CA GLN A 321 -6.44 -34.99 1.26
C GLN A 321 -7.04 -35.53 2.57
N PHE A 322 -8.00 -34.81 3.15
CA PHE A 322 -8.71 -35.28 4.35
C PHE A 322 -9.68 -36.43 4.04
N ALA A 323 -10.37 -36.39 2.90
CA ALA A 323 -11.25 -37.48 2.48
C ALA A 323 -10.48 -38.79 2.26
N ASP A 324 -9.29 -38.72 1.66
CA ASP A 324 -8.43 -39.88 1.42
C ASP A 324 -7.81 -40.44 2.71
N SER A 325 -7.60 -39.61 3.74
CA SER A 325 -7.00 -40.03 5.01
C SER A 325 -7.99 -40.57 6.05
N GLN A 326 -9.31 -40.37 5.88
CA GLN A 326 -10.34 -40.76 6.87
C GLN A 326 -11.17 -42.01 6.56
N TRP A 327 -10.76 -42.89 5.64
CA TRP A 327 -11.43 -44.20 5.45
C TRP A 327 -10.61 -45.43 5.86
N ASP A 328 -9.41 -45.29 6.42
CA ASP A 328 -8.69 -46.43 7.02
C ASP A 328 -9.12 -46.72 8.47
N MET A 329 -10.42 -46.52 8.78
CA MET A 329 -11.03 -47.07 9.98
C MET A 329 -11.35 -48.54 9.75
N GLY A 330 -10.33 -49.36 10.04
CA GLY A 330 -10.35 -50.78 10.38
C GLY A 330 -11.62 -51.58 10.13
N HIS A 331 -11.43 -52.70 9.42
CA HIS A 331 -12.22 -53.93 9.54
C HIS A 331 -13.13 -53.94 10.78
N ARG A 332 -14.43 -53.67 10.58
CA ARG A 332 -15.44 -54.09 11.57
C ARG A 332 -15.40 -55.62 11.63
N PRO A 333 -15.16 -56.25 12.80
CA PRO A 333 -15.57 -57.63 12.97
C PRO A 333 -17.08 -57.67 12.79
N SER A 334 -17.56 -58.59 11.97
CA SER A 334 -18.98 -58.90 11.85
C SER A 334 -19.57 -59.12 13.24
N LEU A 335 -20.45 -58.21 13.67
CA LEU A 335 -21.42 -58.50 14.72
C LEU A 335 -22.32 -59.61 14.17
N GLN A 336 -22.01 -60.86 14.54
CA GLN A 336 -22.95 -61.96 14.46
C GLN A 336 -24.06 -61.67 15.47
N ALA A 337 -25.25 -61.38 14.94
CA ALA A 337 -26.49 -61.50 15.69
C ALA A 337 -26.87 -62.99 15.69
N GLU A 338 -27.12 -63.51 16.90
CA GLU A 338 -27.70 -64.79 17.33
C GLU A 338 -27.69 -66.00 16.37
#